data_AF-A0A2R8NFA0-F1
#
_entry.id   AF-A0A2R8NFA0-F1
#
_cell.length_a   1.000
_cell.length_b   1.000
_cell.length_c   1.000
_cell.angle_alpha   90.00
_cell.angle_beta   90.00
_cell.angle_gamma   90.00
#
_symmetry.space_group_name_H-M   'P 1'
#
loop_
_entity.id
_entity.type
_entity.pdbx_description
1 polymer ?
#
loop_
_entity_poly.entity_id
_entity_poly.type
_entity_poly.pdbx_seq_one_letter_code
_entity_poly.pdbx_strand_id
1 'polypeptide(L)'
;MAGAQPGVHALQLKPVCVSDSLKKGTKFVKWDDDSTIVTPIILRTDPQGFFFYWTDQNKETELLDLSLVKDARCGRHAKAPKDPKLRELLDVGNIGRLEQRMITVVYGPDLVNISHLNLVAFQEEVAKEWTNEVFSLATNLLAQNMSRDAFLEKAYTKLKLQVTPEGRIPLKNIYRLFSADRKRVETALEACSLPSSRVEKANEAAKTEQSCGKPPSKHFHLHFIKQNKMLEPAFVRCFALGKI
;
A
#
# COMPACT_ATOMS: atom_id res chain seq x y z
N MET A 1 -6.91 -53.63 -21.69
CA MET A 1 -7.55 -52.30 -21.62
C MET A 1 -6.86 -51.52 -20.52
N ALA A 2 -5.87 -50.70 -20.87
CA ALA A 2 -5.17 -49.86 -19.90
C ALA A 2 -6.11 -48.72 -19.49
N GLY A 3 -6.46 -48.65 -18.20
CA GLY A 3 -7.23 -47.55 -17.65
C GLY A 3 -6.38 -46.29 -17.63
N ALA A 4 -6.57 -45.41 -18.61
CA ALA A 4 -6.05 -44.06 -18.55
C ALA A 4 -6.79 -43.34 -17.42
N GLN A 5 -6.13 -43.13 -16.27
CA GLN A 5 -6.58 -42.12 -15.33
C GLN A 5 -6.37 -40.76 -16.02
N PRO A 6 -7.42 -39.95 -16.24
CA PRO A 6 -7.22 -38.59 -16.70
C PRO A 6 -6.41 -37.90 -15.61
N GLY A 7 -5.15 -37.59 -15.91
CA GLY A 7 -4.28 -36.83 -15.03
C GLY A 7 -4.86 -35.44 -14.87
N VAL A 8 -5.78 -35.29 -13.92
CA VAL A 8 -6.20 -33.99 -13.42
C VAL A 8 -5.02 -33.47 -12.62
N HIS A 9 -4.02 -32.91 -13.31
CA HIS A 9 -3.19 -31.88 -12.72
C HIS A 9 -4.11 -30.66 -12.52
N ALA A 10 -5.06 -30.75 -11.58
CA ALA A 10 -5.75 -29.60 -11.07
C ALA A 10 -4.65 -28.70 -10.54
N LEU A 11 -4.43 -27.58 -11.22
CA LEU A 11 -3.54 -26.54 -10.74
C LEU A 11 -4.07 -26.14 -9.36
N GLN A 12 -3.42 -26.61 -8.30
CA GLN A 12 -3.82 -26.29 -6.94
C GLN A 12 -3.44 -24.84 -6.69
N LEU A 13 -4.38 -23.94 -6.96
CA LEU A 13 -4.23 -22.53 -6.67
C LEU A 13 -4.03 -22.35 -5.17
N LYS A 14 -2.98 -21.62 -4.81
CA LYS A 14 -2.68 -21.30 -3.41
C LYS A 14 -3.15 -19.88 -3.09
N PRO A 15 -3.80 -19.66 -1.94
CA PRO A 15 -4.07 -18.33 -1.44
C PRO A 15 -2.79 -17.50 -1.36
N VAL A 16 -2.94 -16.18 -1.43
CA VAL A 16 -1.83 -15.25 -1.18
C VAL A 16 -1.25 -15.52 0.20
N CYS A 17 0.08 -15.65 0.27
CA CYS A 17 0.82 -15.78 1.51
C CYS A 17 1.99 -14.81 1.46
N VAL A 18 1.94 -13.76 2.28
CA VAL A 18 3.01 -12.76 2.37
C VAL A 18 4.02 -13.19 3.43
N SER A 19 5.28 -13.29 3.02
CA SER A 19 6.38 -13.65 3.91
C SER A 19 6.58 -12.61 5.04
N ASP A 20 7.15 -13.06 6.16
CA ASP A 20 7.41 -12.17 7.29
C ASP A 20 8.44 -11.08 6.98
N SER A 21 9.37 -11.36 6.06
CA SER A 21 10.35 -10.37 5.57
C SER A 21 9.67 -9.21 4.87
N LEU A 22 8.72 -9.49 3.96
CA LEU A 22 7.93 -8.47 3.26
C LEU A 22 7.05 -7.64 4.20
N LYS A 23 6.42 -8.29 5.19
CA LYS A 23 5.56 -7.59 6.18
C LYS A 23 6.37 -6.68 7.12
N LYS A 24 7.50 -7.15 7.64
CA LYS A 24 8.40 -6.35 8.51
C LYS A 24 9.00 -5.18 7.74
N GLY A 25 9.31 -5.44 6.47
CA GLY A 25 9.85 -4.47 5.53
C GLY A 25 11.34 -4.53 5.42
N THR A 26 11.83 -4.12 4.25
CA THR A 26 13.24 -4.14 3.89
C THR A 26 13.67 -2.75 3.44
N LYS A 27 14.91 -2.39 3.78
CA LYS A 27 15.51 -1.11 3.39
C LYS A 27 15.97 -1.17 1.93
N PHE A 28 15.56 -0.17 1.16
CA PHE A 28 15.99 0.03 -0.23
C PHE A 28 16.40 1.49 -0.44
N VAL A 29 17.16 1.73 -1.50
CA VAL A 29 17.32 3.06 -2.07
C VAL A 29 16.44 3.15 -3.31
N LYS A 30 15.42 4.01 -3.28
CA LYS A 30 14.57 4.35 -4.43
C LYS A 30 15.26 5.40 -5.28
N TRP A 31 15.17 5.28 -6.60
CA TRP A 31 15.69 6.26 -7.55
C TRP A 31 14.81 6.33 -8.80
N ASP A 32 14.90 7.46 -9.52
CA ASP A 32 14.14 7.73 -10.75
C ASP A 32 15.09 8.24 -11.83
N ASP A 33 14.86 7.94 -13.11
CA ASP A 33 15.78 8.36 -14.19
C ASP A 33 15.80 9.87 -14.44
N ASP A 34 14.68 10.53 -14.16
CA ASP A 34 14.50 11.96 -14.43
C ASP A 34 15.01 12.84 -13.28
N SER A 35 15.66 12.23 -12.27
CA SER A 35 16.15 12.90 -11.08
C SER A 35 17.47 12.30 -10.60
N THR A 36 18.36 13.15 -10.08
CA THR A 36 19.56 12.69 -9.35
C THR A 36 19.28 12.44 -7.87
N ILE A 37 18.01 12.49 -7.44
CA ILE A 37 17.60 12.24 -6.06
C ILE A 37 17.49 10.74 -5.82
N VAL A 38 18.18 10.28 -4.78
CA VAL A 38 18.07 8.93 -4.24
C VAL A 38 17.45 8.99 -2.85
N THR A 39 16.45 8.17 -2.60
CA THR A 39 15.68 8.22 -1.34
C THR A 39 15.74 6.87 -0.64
N PRO A 40 16.36 6.79 0.55
CA PRO A 40 16.27 5.60 1.38
C PRO A 40 14.82 5.39 1.84
N ILE A 41 14.28 4.20 1.61
CA ILE A 41 12.92 3.83 2.00
C ILE A 41 12.91 2.49 2.73
N ILE A 42 11.86 2.25 3.52
CA ILE A 42 11.53 0.93 4.03
C ILE A 42 10.29 0.46 3.28
N LEU A 43 10.49 -0.47 2.35
CA LEU A 43 9.41 -1.06 1.55
C LEU A 43 8.76 -2.20 2.33
N ARG A 44 7.42 -2.21 2.36
CA ARG A 44 6.60 -3.19 3.07
C ARG A 44 5.43 -3.65 2.22
N THR A 45 4.83 -4.77 2.62
CA THR A 45 3.56 -5.28 2.10
C THR A 45 2.57 -5.43 3.24
N ASP A 46 1.28 -5.18 2.99
CA ASP A 46 0.23 -5.57 3.94
C ASP A 46 0.08 -7.10 4.00
N PRO A 47 -0.45 -7.67 5.10
CA PRO A 47 -0.55 -9.11 5.25
C PRO A 47 -1.42 -9.81 4.20
N GLN A 48 -2.34 -9.08 3.55
CA GLN A 48 -3.22 -9.59 2.50
C GLN A 48 -2.57 -9.56 1.11
N GLY A 49 -1.43 -8.87 0.96
CA GLY A 49 -0.72 -8.77 -0.31
C GLY A 49 -1.41 -7.85 -1.33
N PHE A 50 -2.06 -6.77 -0.87
CA PHE A 50 -2.75 -5.83 -1.75
C PHE A 50 -1.85 -4.71 -2.27
N PHE A 51 -0.96 -4.19 -1.43
CA PHE A 51 -0.15 -3.02 -1.70
C PHE A 51 1.29 -3.24 -1.26
N PHE A 52 2.22 -2.73 -2.07
CA PHE A 52 3.47 -2.26 -1.51
C PHE A 52 3.32 -0.83 -1.01
N TYR A 53 3.98 -0.54 0.10
CA TYR A 53 3.95 0.78 0.68
C TYR A 53 5.28 1.14 1.32
N TRP A 54 5.60 2.42 1.28
CA TRP A 54 6.77 3.00 1.92
C TRP A 54 6.43 4.40 2.40
N THR A 55 7.16 4.84 3.43
CA THR A 55 7.06 6.19 3.96
C THR A 55 8.33 6.94 3.61
N ASP A 56 8.18 8.09 2.97
CA ASP A 56 9.30 8.96 2.59
C ASP A 56 9.80 9.81 3.79
N GLN A 57 10.75 10.71 3.53
CA GLN A 57 11.30 11.60 4.55
C GLN A 57 10.27 12.63 5.07
N ASN A 58 9.24 12.93 4.28
CA ASN A 58 8.16 13.85 4.63
C ASN A 58 7.07 13.19 5.48
N LYS A 59 7.26 11.91 5.86
CA LYS A 59 6.26 11.08 6.55
C LYS A 59 5.00 10.85 5.71
N GLU A 60 5.07 11.02 4.40
CA GLU A 60 3.99 10.68 3.49
C GLU A 60 4.11 9.22 3.07
N THR A 61 2.99 8.49 3.11
CA THR A 61 2.96 7.08 2.73
C THR A 61 2.50 6.96 1.28
N GLU A 62 3.41 6.48 0.44
CA GLU A 62 3.14 6.11 -0.93
C GLU A 62 2.71 4.65 -1.02
N LEU A 63 1.90 4.35 -2.04
CA LEU A 63 1.33 3.02 -2.27
C LEU A 63 1.49 2.63 -3.73
N LEU A 64 1.93 1.39 -3.95
CA LEU A 64 1.84 0.70 -5.23
C LEU A 64 0.82 -0.43 -5.11
N ASP A 65 -0.23 -0.38 -5.92
CA ASP A 65 -1.23 -1.45 -6.01
C ASP A 65 -0.65 -2.66 -6.75
N LEU A 66 -0.59 -3.80 -6.06
CA LEU A 66 -0.03 -5.03 -6.61
C LEU A 66 -0.81 -5.60 -7.79
N SER A 67 -2.11 -5.27 -7.94
CA SER A 67 -2.87 -5.69 -9.14
C SER A 67 -2.46 -4.94 -10.40
N LEU A 68 -1.70 -3.83 -10.27
CA LEU A 68 -1.17 -3.09 -11.41
C LEU A 68 0.22 -3.56 -11.82
N VAL A 69 0.90 -4.38 -11.00
CA VAL A 69 2.22 -4.92 -11.32
C VAL A 69 2.10 -5.90 -12.48
N LYS A 70 2.97 -5.74 -13.47
CA LYS A 70 3.04 -6.58 -14.67
C LYS A 70 4.27 -7.48 -14.67
N ASP A 71 5.37 -7.01 -14.07
CA ASP A 71 6.65 -7.71 -14.07
C ASP A 71 7.54 -7.20 -12.92
N ALA A 72 8.49 -8.04 -12.49
CA ALA A 72 9.51 -7.68 -11.52
C ALA A 72 10.86 -8.24 -11.99
N ARG A 73 11.87 -7.37 -12.04
CA ARG A 73 13.19 -7.70 -12.60
C ARG A 73 14.27 -7.43 -11.58
N CYS A 74 15.28 -8.29 -11.53
CA CYS A 74 16.49 -8.07 -10.74
C CYS A 74 17.76 -8.28 -11.58
N GLY A 75 18.89 -7.82 -11.07
CA GLY A 75 20.18 -8.09 -11.68
C GLY A 75 20.32 -7.39 -13.03
N ARG A 76 20.91 -8.08 -14.00
CA ARG A 76 21.09 -7.61 -15.38
C ARG A 76 19.80 -7.24 -16.12
N HIS A 77 18.64 -7.70 -15.66
CA HIS A 77 17.34 -7.39 -16.27
C HIS A 77 16.65 -6.19 -15.61
N ALA A 78 17.14 -5.76 -14.44
CA ALA A 78 16.68 -4.52 -13.84
C ALA A 78 17.16 -3.33 -14.68
N LYS A 79 16.44 -2.21 -14.57
CA LYS A 79 16.78 -0.97 -15.23
C LYS A 79 18.08 -0.42 -14.62
N ALA A 80 19.05 -0.09 -15.46
CA ALA A 80 20.28 0.56 -15.04
C ALA A 80 20.13 2.09 -15.15
N PRO A 81 20.68 2.87 -14.19
CA PRO A 81 20.68 4.32 -14.24
C PRO A 81 21.51 4.78 -15.43
N LYS A 82 20.92 5.64 -16.27
CA LYS A 82 21.60 6.19 -17.45
C LYS A 82 22.55 7.32 -17.11
N ASP A 83 22.21 8.11 -16.09
CA ASP A 83 23.01 9.24 -15.64
C ASP A 83 24.23 8.74 -14.82
N PRO A 84 25.47 9.12 -15.20
CA PRO A 84 26.67 8.70 -14.48
C PRO A 84 26.72 9.14 -13.01
N LYS A 85 26.24 10.36 -12.70
CA LYS A 85 26.22 10.88 -11.33
C LYS A 85 25.24 10.09 -10.48
N LEU A 86 24.08 9.75 -11.04
CA LEU A 86 23.12 8.88 -10.36
C LEU A 86 23.71 7.49 -10.09
N ARG A 87 24.42 6.91 -11.06
CA ARG A 87 25.11 5.64 -10.87
C ARG A 87 26.13 5.70 -9.73
N GLU A 88 26.94 6.74 -9.67
CA GLU A 88 27.90 6.97 -8.58
C GLU A 88 27.21 7.08 -7.21
N LEU A 89 26.08 7.79 -7.13
CA LEU A 89 25.28 7.91 -5.90
C LEU A 89 24.68 6.57 -5.43
N LEU A 90 24.35 5.68 -6.36
CA LEU A 90 23.80 4.35 -6.04
C LEU A 90 24.88 3.33 -5.69
N ASP A 91 26.11 3.52 -6.17
CA ASP A 91 27.25 2.62 -5.94
C ASP A 91 28.05 2.95 -4.66
N VAL A 92 27.50 3.81 -3.80
CA VAL A 92 28.16 4.22 -2.56
C VAL A 92 28.38 3.02 -1.62
N GLY A 93 29.63 2.81 -1.22
CA GLY A 93 30.04 1.79 -0.26
C GLY A 93 30.73 0.55 -0.84
N ASN A 94 30.89 0.44 -2.17
CA ASN A 94 31.57 -0.67 -2.85
C ASN A 94 31.09 -2.06 -2.39
N ILE A 95 29.77 -2.18 -2.15
CA ILE A 95 29.13 -3.40 -1.63
C ILE A 95 28.79 -4.28 -2.84
N GLY A 96 29.79 -4.98 -3.37
CA GLY A 96 29.63 -5.86 -4.53
C GLY A 96 29.16 -5.11 -5.80
N ARG A 97 28.71 -5.85 -6.82
CA ARG A 97 28.26 -5.23 -8.07
C ARG A 97 26.87 -4.62 -7.91
N LEU A 98 26.76 -3.32 -8.16
CA LEU A 98 25.51 -2.57 -8.08
C LEU A 98 24.37 -3.23 -8.88
N GLU A 99 24.66 -3.72 -10.08
CA GLU A 99 23.66 -4.30 -10.99
C GLU A 99 22.98 -5.51 -10.36
N GLN A 100 23.69 -6.30 -9.55
CA GLN A 100 23.13 -7.48 -8.88
C GLN A 100 22.16 -7.15 -7.75
N ARG A 101 22.23 -5.92 -7.23
CA ARG A 101 21.37 -5.42 -6.15
C ARG A 101 20.17 -4.61 -6.66
N MET A 102 20.10 -4.35 -7.96
CA MET A 102 19.02 -3.59 -8.57
C MET A 102 17.74 -4.42 -8.71
N ILE A 103 16.61 -3.77 -8.43
CA ILE A 103 15.26 -4.28 -8.67
C ILE A 103 14.49 -3.23 -9.47
N THR A 104 13.73 -3.66 -10.46
CA THR A 104 12.75 -2.83 -11.16
C THR A 104 11.39 -3.52 -11.11
N VAL A 105 10.42 -2.90 -10.45
CA VAL A 105 9.02 -3.31 -10.49
C VAL A 105 8.32 -2.54 -11.60
N VAL A 106 7.76 -3.26 -12.56
CA VAL A 106 7.06 -2.72 -13.73
C VAL A 106 5.57 -2.76 -13.43
N TYR A 107 4.89 -1.62 -13.51
CA TYR A 107 3.46 -1.53 -13.17
C TYR A 107 2.74 -0.53 -14.08
N GLY A 108 1.43 -0.71 -14.23
CA GLY A 108 0.60 0.17 -15.04
C GLY A 108 -0.85 -0.31 -15.15
N PRO A 109 -1.79 0.56 -15.54
CA PRO A 109 -3.17 0.14 -15.80
C PRO A 109 -3.25 -0.88 -16.96
N ASP A 110 -2.38 -0.76 -17.94
CA ASP A 110 -2.35 -1.59 -19.15
C ASP A 110 -0.90 -1.84 -19.63
N LEU A 111 -0.74 -2.48 -20.78
CA LEU A 111 0.57 -2.86 -21.34
C LEU A 111 1.27 -1.71 -22.10
N VAL A 112 0.64 -0.54 -22.21
CA VAL A 112 1.18 0.64 -22.90
C VAL A 112 1.61 1.70 -21.89
N ASN A 113 0.74 2.00 -20.94
CA ASN A 113 0.95 3.00 -19.89
C ASN A 113 1.76 2.42 -18.74
N ILE A 114 3.06 2.22 -18.96
CA ILE A 114 3.96 1.55 -18.02
C ILE A 114 4.77 2.57 -17.21
N SER A 115 4.81 2.35 -15.90
CA SER A 115 5.68 3.02 -14.92
C SER A 115 6.66 2.03 -14.29
N HIS A 116 7.72 2.56 -13.68
CA HIS A 116 8.77 1.76 -13.07
C HIS A 116 9.04 2.24 -11.65
N LEU A 117 9.09 1.32 -10.69
CA LEU A 117 9.64 1.56 -9.37
C LEU A 117 11.04 0.93 -9.35
N ASN A 118 12.07 1.77 -9.37
CA ASN A 118 13.46 1.31 -9.35
C ASN A 118 14.03 1.40 -7.93
N LEU A 119 14.66 0.30 -7.51
CA LEU A 119 15.16 0.11 -6.16
C LEU A 119 16.57 -0.49 -6.22
N VAL A 120 17.37 -0.19 -5.19
CA VAL A 120 18.64 -0.85 -4.93
C VAL A 120 18.59 -1.47 -3.53
N ALA A 121 18.78 -2.78 -3.47
CA ALA A 121 18.90 -3.54 -2.24
C ALA A 121 20.29 -3.36 -1.61
N PHE A 122 20.40 -3.66 -0.32
CA PHE A 122 21.71 -3.70 0.33
C PHE A 122 22.51 -4.95 -0.03
N GLN A 123 21.83 -6.07 -0.32
CA GLN A 123 22.42 -7.38 -0.65
C GLN A 123 21.76 -7.96 -1.91
N GLU A 124 22.51 -8.77 -2.67
CA GLU A 124 22.02 -9.42 -3.90
C GLU A 124 20.91 -10.44 -3.59
N GLU A 125 21.04 -11.17 -2.48
CA GLU A 125 20.09 -12.19 -2.03
C GLU A 125 18.72 -11.57 -1.77
N VAL A 126 18.71 -10.40 -1.13
CA VAL A 126 17.51 -9.61 -0.88
C VAL A 126 16.87 -9.16 -2.18
N ALA A 127 17.66 -8.74 -3.17
CA ALA A 127 17.13 -8.36 -4.47
C ALA A 127 16.40 -9.52 -5.18
N LYS A 128 17.00 -10.72 -5.15
CA LYS A 128 16.40 -11.93 -5.70
C LYS A 128 15.15 -12.37 -4.95
N GLU A 129 15.19 -12.39 -3.62
CA GLU A 129 14.05 -12.74 -2.77
C GLU A 129 12.86 -11.82 -3.09
N TRP A 130 13.08 -10.50 -3.04
CA TRP A 130 12.02 -9.53 -3.28
C TRP A 130 11.46 -9.65 -4.69
N THR A 131 12.29 -9.76 -5.72
CA THR A 131 11.80 -9.93 -7.09
C THR A 131 10.91 -11.16 -7.27
N ASN A 132 11.30 -12.30 -6.69
CA ASN A 132 10.51 -13.52 -6.74
C ASN A 132 9.17 -13.38 -6.00
N GLU A 133 9.20 -12.79 -4.80
CA GLU A 133 7.99 -12.55 -3.99
C GLU A 133 7.04 -11.56 -4.68
N VAL A 134 7.56 -10.45 -5.22
CA VAL A 134 6.76 -9.47 -5.99
C VAL A 134 6.05 -10.16 -7.14
N PHE A 135 6.80 -10.94 -7.93
CA PHE A 135 6.25 -11.64 -9.08
C PHE A 135 5.19 -12.67 -8.65
N SER A 136 5.46 -13.42 -7.58
CA SER A 136 4.51 -14.41 -7.03
C SER A 136 3.20 -13.76 -6.56
N LEU A 137 3.27 -12.59 -5.92
CA LEU A 137 2.08 -11.86 -5.47
C LEU A 137 1.29 -11.30 -6.65
N ALA A 138 1.97 -10.65 -7.60
CA ALA A 138 1.34 -10.00 -8.76
C ALA A 138 0.67 -11.00 -9.72
N THR A 139 1.24 -12.20 -9.85
CA THR A 139 0.75 -13.26 -10.74
C THR A 139 -0.16 -14.28 -10.04
N ASN A 140 -0.51 -14.06 -8.77
CA ASN A 140 -1.40 -14.96 -8.05
C ASN A 140 -2.83 -14.89 -8.62
N LEU A 141 -3.29 -16.00 -9.20
CA LEU A 141 -4.61 -16.08 -9.86
C LEU A 141 -5.78 -15.83 -8.90
N LEU A 142 -5.69 -16.23 -7.63
CA LEU A 142 -6.75 -15.96 -6.64
C LEU A 142 -6.79 -14.48 -6.26
N ALA A 143 -5.64 -13.83 -6.15
CA ALA A 143 -5.56 -12.39 -5.92
C ALA A 143 -6.16 -11.59 -7.09
N GLN A 144 -5.91 -12.02 -8.33
CA GLN A 144 -6.48 -11.39 -9.52
C GLN A 144 -7.99 -11.62 -9.66
N ASN A 145 -8.52 -12.69 -9.07
CA ASN A 145 -9.95 -13.04 -9.07
C ASN A 145 -10.58 -12.86 -7.68
N MET A 146 -10.20 -11.79 -6.98
CA MET A 146 -10.66 -11.51 -5.63
C MET A 146 -12.18 -11.28 -5.56
N SER A 147 -12.80 -11.68 -4.45
CA SER A 147 -14.23 -11.46 -4.21
C SER A 147 -14.54 -9.98 -3.95
N ARG A 148 -15.83 -9.62 -4.00
CA ARG A 148 -16.30 -8.27 -3.63
C ARG A 148 -15.86 -7.88 -2.22
N ASP A 149 -15.95 -8.81 -1.26
CA ASP A 149 -15.57 -8.56 0.12
C ASP A 149 -14.08 -8.27 0.25
N ALA A 150 -13.23 -9.04 -0.44
CA ALA A 150 -11.80 -8.79 -0.49
C ALA A 150 -11.49 -7.44 -1.16
N PHE A 151 -12.27 -7.01 -2.16
CA PHE A 151 -12.06 -5.72 -2.82
C PHE A 151 -12.39 -4.55 -1.87
N LEU A 152 -13.44 -4.71 -1.05
CA LEU A 152 -13.77 -3.75 0.01
C LEU A 152 -12.71 -3.76 1.12
N GLU A 153 -12.19 -4.92 1.49
CA GLU A 153 -11.07 -5.03 2.42
C GLU A 153 -9.83 -4.30 1.88
N LYS A 154 -9.48 -4.49 0.61
CA LYS A 154 -8.40 -3.77 -0.07
C LYS A 154 -8.61 -2.25 -0.02
N ALA A 155 -9.83 -1.80 -0.30
CA ALA A 155 -10.21 -0.39 -0.21
C ALA A 155 -10.04 0.17 1.22
N TYR A 156 -10.41 -0.60 2.24
CA TYR A 156 -10.21 -0.26 3.64
C TYR A 156 -8.73 -0.25 4.05
N THR A 157 -7.95 -1.26 3.64
CA THR A 157 -6.51 -1.35 3.88
C THR A 157 -5.78 -0.14 3.31
N LYS A 158 -6.14 0.31 2.09
CA LYS A 158 -5.61 1.55 1.51
C LYS A 158 -5.79 2.76 2.43
N LEU A 159 -6.98 2.93 3.01
CA LEU A 159 -7.27 4.03 3.93
C LEU A 159 -6.45 3.94 5.23
N LYS A 160 -6.24 2.73 5.77
CA LYS A 160 -5.43 2.52 6.99
C LYS A 160 -3.94 2.72 6.77
N LEU A 161 -3.44 2.49 5.56
CA LEU A 161 -2.03 2.73 5.24
C LEU A 161 -1.74 4.22 5.03
N GLN A 162 -2.71 5.00 4.53
CA GLN A 162 -2.56 6.44 4.30
C GLN A 162 -3.12 7.27 5.47
N VAL A 163 -2.54 7.10 6.65
CA VAL A 163 -2.93 7.81 7.88
C VAL A 163 -2.07 9.06 8.12
N THR A 164 -2.57 9.98 8.94
CA THR A 164 -1.79 11.10 9.46
C THR A 164 -0.70 10.61 10.43
N PRO A 165 0.28 11.45 10.80
CA PRO A 165 1.27 11.11 11.83
C PRO A 165 0.65 10.68 13.18
N GLU A 166 -0.56 11.14 13.49
CA GLU A 166 -1.34 10.76 14.68
C GLU A 166 -2.11 9.45 14.50
N GLY A 167 -1.92 8.75 13.37
CA GLY A 167 -2.57 7.48 13.05
C GLY A 167 -4.05 7.61 12.67
N ARG A 168 -4.49 8.77 12.18
CA ARG A 168 -5.90 9.00 11.79
C ARG A 168 -6.09 8.88 10.28
N ILE A 169 -7.20 8.30 9.86
CA ILE A 169 -7.57 8.26 8.44
C ILE A 169 -8.04 9.67 8.01
N PRO A 170 -7.36 10.32 7.05
CA PRO A 170 -7.78 11.63 6.57
C PRO A 170 -9.12 11.52 5.83
N LEU A 171 -10.08 12.37 6.20
CA LEU A 171 -11.40 12.39 5.57
C LEU A 171 -11.33 12.65 4.05
N LYS A 172 -10.34 13.43 3.60
CA LYS A 172 -10.03 13.66 2.18
C LYS A 172 -9.78 12.35 1.40
N ASN A 173 -9.17 11.34 2.05
CA ASN A 173 -8.86 10.06 1.41
C ASN A 173 -10.14 9.23 1.21
N ILE A 174 -11.08 9.31 2.17
CA ILE A 174 -12.40 8.66 2.05
C ILE A 174 -13.19 9.28 0.89
N TYR A 175 -13.25 10.61 0.81
CA TYR A 175 -13.93 11.28 -0.31
C TYR A 175 -13.29 10.98 -1.66
N ARG A 176 -11.96 10.87 -1.72
CA ARG A 176 -11.26 10.50 -2.96
C ARG A 176 -11.61 9.09 -3.41
N LEU A 177 -11.77 8.15 -2.47
CA LEU A 177 -12.14 6.77 -2.77
C LEU A 177 -13.59 6.65 -3.27
N PHE A 178 -14.50 7.47 -2.76
CA PHE A 178 -15.91 7.51 -3.13
C PHE A 178 -16.28 8.86 -3.77
N SER A 179 -15.55 9.24 -4.83
CA SER A 179 -15.64 10.56 -5.45
C SER A 179 -16.96 10.83 -6.18
N ALA A 180 -17.73 9.78 -6.51
CA ALA A 180 -18.97 9.89 -7.27
C ALA A 180 -20.08 10.68 -6.55
N ASP A 181 -20.20 10.53 -5.23
CA ASP A 181 -21.23 11.22 -4.44
C ASP A 181 -20.75 11.54 -3.03
N ARG A 182 -20.24 12.77 -2.87
CA ARG A 182 -19.73 13.27 -1.59
C ARG A 182 -20.83 13.37 -0.51
N LYS A 183 -22.05 13.76 -0.87
CA LYS A 183 -23.15 13.94 0.10
C LYS A 183 -23.52 12.61 0.73
N ARG A 184 -23.58 11.56 -0.08
CA ARG A 184 -23.87 10.21 0.39
C ARG A 184 -22.78 9.66 1.32
N VAL A 185 -21.51 9.98 1.05
CA VAL A 185 -20.40 9.66 1.96
C VAL A 185 -20.57 10.36 3.31
N GLU A 186 -20.93 11.65 3.33
CA GLU A 186 -21.19 12.39 4.58
C GLU A 186 -22.33 11.75 5.39
N THR A 187 -23.46 11.45 4.75
CA THR A 187 -24.59 10.77 5.39
C THR A 187 -24.21 9.41 5.96
N ALA A 188 -23.40 8.62 5.23
CA ALA A 188 -22.95 7.31 5.69
C ALA A 188 -22.02 7.43 6.92
N LEU A 189 -21.09 8.39 6.91
CA LEU A 189 -20.20 8.64 8.05
C LEU A 189 -20.99 9.06 9.29
N GLU A 190 -21.97 9.96 9.12
CA GLU A 190 -22.85 10.41 10.22
C GLU A 190 -23.68 9.26 10.78
N ALA A 191 -24.27 8.42 9.91
CA ALA A 191 -25.02 7.22 10.34
C ALA A 191 -24.14 6.21 11.09
N CYS A 192 -22.86 6.13 10.72
CA CYS A 192 -21.84 5.31 11.36
C CYS A 192 -21.17 6.04 12.58
N SER A 193 -21.65 7.24 12.99
CA SER A 193 -21.11 8.08 14.08
C SER A 193 -19.62 8.43 13.96
N LEU A 194 -19.16 8.61 12.72
CA LEU A 194 -17.79 8.98 12.38
C LEU A 194 -17.69 10.48 12.06
N PRO A 195 -16.49 11.09 12.20
CA PRO A 195 -16.29 12.50 11.86
C PRO A 195 -16.66 12.79 10.39
N SER A 196 -17.60 13.72 10.17
CA SER A 196 -17.94 14.29 8.87
C SER A 196 -17.45 15.74 8.78
N SER A 197 -17.42 16.32 7.58
CA SER A 197 -17.02 17.72 7.36
C SER A 197 -17.87 18.72 8.19
N ARG A 198 -19.08 18.33 8.59
CA ARG A 198 -19.96 19.11 9.47
C ARG A 198 -19.53 19.03 10.94
N VAL A 199 -19.07 17.86 11.39
CA VAL A 199 -18.62 17.61 12.77
C VAL A 199 -17.21 18.13 13.02
N GLU A 200 -16.31 18.08 12.03
CA GLU A 200 -14.96 18.67 12.13
C GLU A 200 -15.02 20.19 12.32
N LYS A 201 -15.87 20.89 11.55
CA LYS A 201 -16.10 22.34 11.69
C LYS A 201 -16.69 22.73 13.04
N ALA A 202 -17.62 21.93 13.58
CA ALA A 202 -18.17 22.15 14.91
C ALA A 202 -17.11 21.97 16.01
N ASN A 203 -16.19 21.00 15.84
CA ASN A 203 -15.09 20.75 16.78
C ASN A 203 -13.97 21.80 16.68
N GLU A 204 -13.69 22.35 15.49
CA GLU A 204 -12.79 23.50 15.32
C GLU A 204 -13.39 24.77 15.93
N ALA A 205 -14.69 25.02 15.74
CA ALA A 205 -15.39 26.13 16.40
C ALA A 205 -15.30 26.00 17.94
N ALA A 206 -15.56 24.80 18.48
CA ALA A 206 -15.45 24.54 19.92
C ALA A 206 -14.01 24.66 20.45
N LYS A 207 -12.98 24.29 19.67
CA LYS A 207 -11.57 24.50 20.04
C LYS A 207 -11.16 25.97 20.03
N THR A 208 -11.78 26.78 19.19
CA THR A 208 -11.50 28.22 19.10
C THR A 208 -12.12 28.95 20.31
N GLU A 209 -13.24 28.44 20.83
CA GLU A 209 -13.87 28.91 22.09
C GLU A 209 -13.16 28.41 23.36
N GLN A 210 -12.36 27.33 23.28
CA GLN A 210 -11.71 26.69 24.43
C GLN A 210 -10.22 27.03 24.58
N SER A 211 -9.81 28.23 24.13
CA SER A 211 -8.51 28.82 24.47
C SER A 211 -8.45 29.41 25.89
N CYS A 212 -9.51 29.25 26.69
CA CYS A 212 -9.48 29.52 28.13
C CYS A 212 -9.45 28.21 28.94
N GLY A 213 -8.23 27.70 29.16
CA GLY A 213 -7.80 26.81 30.24
C GLY A 213 -8.68 25.62 30.66
N LYS A 214 -8.37 24.42 30.15
CA LYS A 214 -8.39 23.14 30.92
C LYS A 214 -7.70 22.01 30.13
N PRO A 215 -6.98 21.07 30.80
CA PRO A 215 -6.23 20.02 30.11
C PRO A 215 -7.18 18.94 29.54
N PRO A 216 -6.81 18.28 28.42
CA PRO A 216 -7.68 17.29 27.78
C PRO A 216 -7.82 16.02 28.62
N SER A 217 -9.08 15.62 28.85
CA SER A 217 -9.46 14.47 29.66
C SER A 217 -9.11 13.13 29.00
N LYS A 218 -8.76 12.12 29.82
CA LYS A 218 -8.41 10.74 29.44
C LYS A 218 -9.48 9.99 28.61
N HIS A 219 -10.65 10.58 28.42
CA HIS A 219 -11.75 10.05 27.62
C HIS A 219 -11.45 10.03 26.09
N PHE A 220 -10.56 10.91 25.62
CA PHE A 220 -10.17 10.96 24.20
C PHE A 220 -9.44 9.69 23.72
N HIS A 221 -8.70 9.03 24.61
CA HIS A 221 -7.91 7.86 24.24
C HIS A 221 -8.78 6.59 24.09
N LEU A 222 -9.94 6.54 24.74
CA LEU A 222 -10.87 5.41 24.65
C LEU A 222 -11.75 5.49 23.39
N HIS A 223 -12.07 6.70 22.93
CA HIS A 223 -12.75 6.93 21.65
C HIS A 223 -11.86 6.53 20.45
N PHE A 224 -10.54 6.65 20.61
CA PHE A 224 -9.52 6.33 19.60
C PHE A 224 -9.42 4.84 19.29
N ILE A 225 -9.50 3.97 20.31
CA ILE A 225 -9.51 2.51 20.12
C ILE A 225 -10.86 2.05 19.53
N LYS A 226 -11.97 2.71 19.90
CA LYS A 226 -13.30 2.45 19.34
C LYS A 226 -13.40 2.82 17.86
N GLN A 227 -12.81 3.93 17.41
CA GLN A 227 -12.86 4.37 16.00
C GLN A 227 -12.19 3.37 15.05
N ASN A 228 -10.99 2.86 15.38
CA ASN A 228 -10.30 1.89 14.53
C ASN A 228 -10.93 0.48 14.56
N LYS A 229 -11.54 0.06 15.69
CA LYS A 229 -12.29 -1.21 15.78
C LYS A 229 -13.71 -1.15 15.20
N MET A 230 -14.35 0.02 15.16
CA MET A 230 -15.69 0.17 14.57
C MET A 230 -15.65 0.36 13.06
N LEU A 231 -14.54 0.84 12.49
CA LEU A 231 -14.40 1.01 11.06
C LEU A 231 -14.42 -0.30 10.26
N GLU A 232 -13.94 -1.43 10.78
CA GLU A 232 -14.06 -2.73 10.09
C GLU A 232 -15.54 -3.13 9.85
N PRO A 233 -16.38 -3.28 10.90
CA PRO A 233 -17.77 -3.65 10.69
C PRO A 233 -18.59 -2.51 10.08
N ALA A 234 -18.24 -1.24 10.33
CA ALA A 234 -18.93 -0.09 9.73
C ALA A 234 -18.60 0.10 8.26
N PHE A 235 -17.36 -0.14 7.80
CA PHE A 235 -17.02 -0.02 6.38
C PHE A 235 -17.72 -1.10 5.56
N VAL A 236 -17.72 -2.35 6.03
CA VAL A 236 -18.49 -3.43 5.39
C VAL A 236 -20.00 -3.15 5.46
N ARG A 237 -20.55 -2.66 6.58
CA ARG A 237 -21.99 -2.32 6.67
C ARG A 237 -22.39 -1.10 5.84
N CYS A 238 -21.59 -0.03 5.86
CA CYS A 238 -21.87 1.22 5.17
C CYS A 238 -21.59 1.09 3.64
N PHE A 239 -20.67 0.21 3.17
CA PHE A 239 -20.25 0.11 1.76
C PHE A 239 -20.49 -1.26 1.07
N ALA A 240 -20.63 -2.38 1.78
CA ALA A 240 -20.89 -3.71 1.17
C ALA A 240 -22.38 -3.99 0.94
N LEU A 241 -23.26 -3.47 1.80
CA LEU A 241 -24.71 -3.76 1.79
C LEU A 241 -25.53 -2.98 0.73
N GLY A 242 -24.89 -2.39 -0.29
CA GLY A 242 -25.60 -1.81 -1.43
C GLY A 242 -26.50 -0.60 -1.10
N LYS A 243 -26.25 0.10 0.02
CA LYS A 243 -26.80 1.45 0.24
C LYS A 243 -25.91 2.54 -0.36
N ILE A 244 -24.98 2.17 -1.24
CA ILE A 244 -24.34 3.01 -2.27
C ILE A 244 -24.67 2.44 -3.65
#